data_AF-A0AA52EG47-F1
#
_entry.id   AF-A0AA52EG47-F1
#
_cell.length_a   1.000
_cell.length_b   1.000
_cell.length_c   1.000
_cell.angle_alpha   90.00
_cell.angle_beta   90.00
_cell.angle_gamma   90.00
#
_symmetry.space_group_name_H-M   'P 1'
#
loop_
_entity.id
_entity.type
_entity.pdbx_description
1 polymer ?
#
loop_
_entity_poly.entity_id
_entity_poly.type
_entity_poly.pdbx_seq_one_letter_code
_entity_poly.pdbx_strand_id
1 'polypeptide(L)'
;MTSIMKYIKAFFRIHYELMRAPLNALERSRFNRVGLLIRNLKSLLKGKYHRFGYASELECFYIEEKGERYYFSNLVRGINLYSEGLSVRRDEIVSSYFIDQIDFAPGDIVIDCGANYGDLWLYLKTQINENTYIPFEPGIEEYKALSLNAPKSLKNNLGLGYENNKKKFFVNNKDADSSFIQPSEYSDIIYVETMRLDDFVKQNNIGEIKLFKCEAEGFEPEVFNGVGSILDQIHYIAVDGGYERGFKKEETFSHQTNLLIAQGFSMVAINFQLGRALFRNKKYI
;
A
#
# COMPACT_ATOMS: atom_id res chain seq x y z
N MET A 1 25.64 27.27 4.77
CA MET A 1 25.65 26.29 5.87
C MET A 1 26.60 26.80 6.95
N THR A 2 26.10 27.16 8.14
CA THR A 2 26.90 27.80 9.21
C THR A 2 28.00 26.86 9.74
N SER A 3 29.10 27.41 10.27
CA SER A 3 30.23 26.66 10.87
C SER A 3 29.77 25.63 11.91
N ILE A 4 28.77 25.99 12.72
CA ILE A 4 28.10 25.13 13.71
C ILE A 4 27.49 23.88 13.06
N MET A 5 26.84 24.01 11.91
CA MET A 5 26.20 22.90 11.23
C MET A 5 27.21 21.91 10.62
N LYS A 6 28.42 22.39 10.26
CA LYS A 6 29.53 21.51 9.88
C LYS A 6 30.06 20.73 11.09
N TYR A 7 30.23 21.40 12.23
CA TYR A 7 30.67 20.76 13.47
C TYR A 7 29.67 19.72 13.97
N ILE A 8 28.37 20.05 14.00
CA ILE A 8 27.30 19.11 14.35
C ILE A 8 27.34 17.89 13.41
N LYS A 9 27.45 18.10 12.09
CA LYS A 9 27.57 16.98 11.14
C LYS A 9 28.82 16.11 11.39
N ALA A 10 29.96 16.71 11.72
CA ALA A 10 31.19 15.97 12.03
C ALA A 10 31.07 15.20 13.36
N PHE A 11 30.54 15.83 14.41
CA PHE A 11 30.29 15.19 15.70
C PHE A 11 29.33 14.01 15.57
N PHE A 12 28.20 14.21 14.87
CA PHE A 12 27.26 13.13 14.58
C PHE A 12 27.90 12.04 13.73
N ARG A 13 28.75 12.37 12.75
CA ARG A 13 29.43 11.36 11.92
C ARG A 13 30.36 10.46 12.73
N ILE A 14 31.12 11.04 13.68
CA ILE A 14 32.06 10.29 14.54
C ILE A 14 31.29 9.40 15.53
N HIS A 15 30.21 9.91 16.11
CA HIS A 15 29.42 9.18 17.11
C HIS A 15 28.20 8.47 16.53
N TYR A 16 28.05 8.45 15.19
CA TYR A 16 26.84 7.94 14.54
C TYR A 16 26.59 6.50 14.93
N GLU A 17 27.61 5.65 14.87
CA GLU A 17 27.48 4.23 15.20
C GLU A 17 27.09 4.00 16.67
N LEU A 18 27.58 4.84 17.60
CA LEU A 18 27.20 4.80 19.01
C LEU A 18 25.77 5.32 19.25
N MET A 19 25.37 6.37 18.53
CA MET A 19 24.08 7.03 18.71
C MET A 19 22.96 6.44 17.84
N ARG A 20 23.27 5.61 16.85
CA ARG A 20 22.30 5.08 15.87
C ARG A 20 21.22 4.25 16.54
N ALA A 21 21.61 3.28 17.37
CA ALA A 21 20.67 2.43 18.10
C ALA A 21 19.73 3.22 19.02
N PRO A 22 20.20 4.09 19.94
CA PRO A 22 19.31 4.87 20.79
C PRO A 22 18.44 5.87 20.00
N LEU A 23 18.95 6.48 18.93
CA LEU A 23 18.14 7.35 18.06
C LEU A 23 17.06 6.57 17.31
N ASN A 24 17.32 5.32 16.91
CA ASN A 24 16.29 4.47 16.29
C ASN A 24 15.23 4.04 17.31
N ALA A 25 15.63 3.73 18.55
CA ALA A 25 14.70 3.39 19.62
C ALA A 25 13.79 4.57 19.98
N LEU A 26 14.34 5.78 20.07
CA LEU A 26 13.55 6.98 20.34
C LEU A 26 12.63 7.36 19.15
N GLU A 27 13.10 7.17 17.91
CA GLU A 27 12.30 7.38 16.69
C GLU A 27 11.06 6.48 16.65
N ARG A 28 11.19 5.24 17.11
CA ARG A 28 10.13 4.24 17.19
C ARG A 28 9.44 4.19 18.56
N SER A 29 9.70 5.17 19.42
CA SER A 29 9.08 5.21 20.75
C SER A 29 7.60 5.60 20.66
N ARG A 30 6.82 5.27 21.69
CA ARG A 30 5.42 5.71 21.83
C ARG A 30 5.22 7.23 21.86
N PHE A 31 6.30 8.00 22.02
CA PHE A 31 6.25 9.46 22.09
C PHE A 31 6.38 10.05 20.68
N ASN A 32 5.28 10.07 19.95
CA ASN A 32 5.24 10.48 18.54
C ASN A 32 5.94 11.82 18.26
N ARG A 33 5.82 12.81 19.16
CA ARG A 33 6.53 14.11 19.03
C ARG A 33 8.05 13.96 19.01
N VAL A 34 8.59 13.11 19.88
CA VAL A 34 10.03 12.80 19.92
C VAL A 34 10.43 12.04 18.66
N GLY A 35 9.59 11.09 18.22
CA GLY A 35 9.79 10.33 16.99
C GLY A 35 9.94 11.22 15.77
N LEU A 36 8.98 12.14 15.57
CA LEU A 36 8.98 13.12 14.49
C LEU A 36 10.20 14.05 14.54
N LEU A 37 10.57 14.55 15.74
CA LEU A 37 11.74 15.41 15.91
C LEU A 37 13.03 14.70 15.45
N ILE A 38 13.22 13.46 15.90
CA ILE A 38 14.41 12.67 15.57
C ILE A 38 14.43 12.32 14.08
N ARG A 39 13.29 11.92 13.51
CA ARG A 39 13.17 11.63 12.08
C ARG A 39 13.56 12.84 11.23
N ASN A 40 13.02 14.01 11.56
CA ASN A 40 13.32 15.25 10.83
C ASN A 40 14.78 15.68 10.98
N LEU A 41 15.38 15.48 12.16
CA LEU A 41 16.82 15.71 12.36
C LEU A 41 17.66 14.78 11.47
N LYS A 42 17.34 13.49 11.43
CA LYS A 42 18.02 12.52 10.57
C LYS A 42 17.88 12.89 9.09
N SER A 43 16.67 13.28 8.65
CA SER A 43 16.42 13.72 7.27
C SER A 43 17.23 14.97 6.92
N LEU A 44 17.34 15.96 7.82
CA LEU A 44 18.20 17.13 7.65
C LEU A 44 19.68 16.77 7.54
N LEU A 45 20.17 15.87 8.40
CA LEU A 45 21.58 15.42 8.38
C LEU A 45 21.93 14.69 7.08
N LYS A 46 20.99 13.87 6.57
CA LYS A 46 21.08 13.20 5.26
C LYS A 46 20.86 14.12 4.05
N GLY A 47 20.54 15.41 4.26
CA GLY A 47 20.27 16.35 3.17
C GLY A 47 18.95 16.09 2.43
N LYS A 48 18.01 15.39 3.04
CA LYS A 48 16.66 15.17 2.49
C LYS A 48 15.80 16.42 2.67
N TYR A 49 14.94 16.70 1.70
CA TYR A 49 14.06 17.88 1.69
C TYR A 49 12.71 17.64 2.36
N HIS A 50 12.23 16.40 2.38
CA HIS A 50 10.94 16.06 2.97
C HIS A 50 10.94 16.16 4.49
N ARG A 51 9.79 16.45 5.09
CA ARG A 51 9.61 16.52 6.55
C ARG A 51 8.38 15.77 7.00
N PHE A 52 8.46 15.18 8.18
CA PHE A 52 7.36 14.47 8.81
C PHE A 52 6.65 15.37 9.82
N GLY A 53 5.34 15.25 9.91
CA GLY A 53 4.53 15.98 10.88
C GLY A 53 3.30 15.20 11.33
N TYR A 54 2.50 15.84 12.17
CA TYR A 54 1.22 15.33 12.66
C TYR A 54 0.17 16.43 12.53
N ALA A 55 -0.93 16.12 11.85
CA ALA A 55 -2.09 16.98 11.68
C ALA A 55 -3.12 16.60 12.76
N SER A 56 -3.14 17.37 13.86
CA SER A 56 -3.97 17.06 15.04
C SER A 56 -5.47 17.03 14.74
N GLU A 57 -5.92 17.90 13.84
CA GLU A 57 -7.30 18.06 13.41
C GLU A 57 -7.79 16.90 12.52
N LEU A 58 -6.85 16.23 11.85
CA LEU A 58 -7.12 15.03 11.06
C LEU A 58 -6.75 13.75 11.82
N GLU A 59 -6.06 13.88 12.95
CA GLU A 59 -5.44 12.78 13.70
C GLU A 59 -4.54 11.86 12.85
N CYS A 60 -3.92 12.40 11.79
CA CYS A 60 -3.03 11.66 10.90
C CYS A 60 -1.61 12.24 10.93
N PHE A 61 -0.63 11.38 10.68
CA PHE A 61 0.72 11.83 10.35
C PHE A 61 0.78 12.22 8.87
N TYR A 62 1.81 12.98 8.52
CA TYR A 62 2.09 13.29 7.13
C TYR A 62 3.58 13.37 6.86
N ILE A 63 3.94 13.15 5.60
CA ILE A 63 5.20 13.56 5.01
C ILE A 63 4.90 14.71 4.04
N GLU A 64 5.67 15.79 4.15
CA GLU A 64 5.60 16.95 3.27
C GLU A 64 6.81 16.93 2.34
N GLU A 65 6.58 16.86 1.03
CA GLU A 65 7.62 16.90 -0.01
C GLU A 65 7.16 17.86 -1.12
N LYS A 66 8.00 18.83 -1.47
CA LYS A 66 7.73 19.85 -2.51
C LYS A 66 6.40 20.63 -2.30
N GLY A 67 5.99 20.83 -1.05
CA GLY A 67 4.76 21.56 -0.70
C GLY A 67 3.48 20.72 -0.76
N GLU A 68 3.58 19.43 -1.11
CA GLU A 68 2.48 18.48 -1.01
C GLU A 68 2.60 17.66 0.27
N ARG A 69 1.46 17.39 0.92
CA ARG A 69 1.38 16.48 2.06
C ARG A 69 0.78 15.15 1.64
N TYR A 70 1.37 14.08 2.16
CA TYR A 70 0.87 12.73 2.02
C TYR A 70 0.71 12.09 3.40
N TYR A 71 -0.46 11.55 3.67
CA TYR A 71 -0.93 11.19 5.00
C TYR A 71 -0.80 9.69 5.26
N PHE A 72 -0.61 9.33 6.53
CA PHE A 72 -0.58 7.96 7.02
C PHE A 72 -0.98 7.91 8.51
N SER A 73 -1.54 6.78 8.95
CA SER A 73 -2.08 6.62 10.31
C SER A 73 -1.02 6.17 11.32
N ASN A 74 -0.04 5.37 10.91
CA ASN A 74 0.97 4.80 11.80
C ASN A 74 2.36 5.43 11.58
N LEU A 75 2.91 6.06 12.63
CA LEU A 75 4.20 6.74 12.54
C LEU A 75 5.36 5.82 12.18
N VAL A 76 5.42 4.62 12.75
CA VAL A 76 6.52 3.67 12.52
C VAL A 76 6.49 3.17 11.08
N ARG A 77 5.32 2.76 10.59
CA ARG A 77 5.12 2.34 9.20
C ARG A 77 5.44 3.49 8.24
N GLY A 78 4.89 4.68 8.47
CA GLY A 78 5.16 5.83 7.61
C GLY A 78 6.64 6.23 7.57
N ILE A 79 7.36 6.14 8.69
CA ILE A 79 8.83 6.32 8.67
C ILE A 79 9.53 5.24 7.85
N ASN A 80 9.15 3.97 8.01
CA ASN A 80 9.75 2.87 7.26
C ASN A 80 9.52 3.05 5.75
N LEU A 81 8.30 3.43 5.33
CA LEU A 81 7.92 3.58 3.93
C LEU A 81 8.48 4.85 3.28
N TYR A 82 8.46 5.98 3.98
CA TYR A 82 8.64 7.29 3.33
C TYR A 82 9.95 7.99 3.68
N SER A 83 10.81 7.40 4.53
CA SER A 83 12.04 8.08 5.01
C SER A 83 13.05 8.43 3.92
N GLU A 84 12.96 7.81 2.74
CA GLU A 84 13.81 8.14 1.60
C GLU A 84 13.14 9.12 0.60
N GLY A 85 11.82 9.36 0.73
CA GLY A 85 11.01 10.32 -0.05
C GLY A 85 9.82 9.65 -0.76
N LEU A 86 8.81 10.43 -1.13
CA LEU A 86 7.61 9.89 -1.82
C LEU A 86 7.94 9.40 -3.23
N SER A 87 8.87 10.07 -3.92
CA SER A 87 9.31 9.64 -5.25
C SER A 87 9.99 8.26 -5.20
N VAL A 88 10.77 7.98 -4.15
CA VAL A 88 11.42 6.67 -3.97
C VAL A 88 10.37 5.59 -3.71
N ARG A 89 9.42 5.85 -2.81
CA ARG A 89 8.34 4.91 -2.51
C ARG A 89 7.47 4.59 -3.73
N ARG A 90 7.16 5.62 -4.54
CA ARG A 90 6.46 5.44 -5.82
C ARG A 90 7.23 4.46 -6.71
N ASP A 91 8.53 4.68 -6.89
CA ASP A 91 9.36 3.86 -7.77
C ASP A 91 9.49 2.42 -7.23
N GLU A 92 9.57 2.24 -5.91
CA GLU A 92 9.55 0.91 -5.26
C GLU A 92 8.25 0.15 -5.52
N ILE A 93 7.09 0.79 -5.36
CA ILE A 93 5.80 0.14 -5.61
C ILE A 93 5.68 -0.24 -7.09
N VAL A 94 5.94 0.70 -7.99
CA VAL A 94 5.83 0.50 -9.44
C VAL A 94 6.74 -0.65 -9.89
N SER A 95 8.00 -0.62 -9.49
CA SER A 95 8.98 -1.65 -9.87
C SER A 95 8.67 -3.02 -9.25
N SER A 96 8.15 -3.06 -8.02
CA SER A 96 7.84 -4.33 -7.35
C SER A 96 6.69 -5.11 -8.03
N TYR A 97 5.77 -4.41 -8.68
CA TYR A 97 4.63 -4.98 -9.40
C TYR A 97 4.72 -4.83 -10.93
N PHE A 98 5.81 -4.26 -11.44
CA PHE A 98 6.03 -3.99 -12.86
C PHE A 98 4.96 -3.10 -13.52
N ILE A 99 4.36 -2.18 -12.76
CA ILE A 99 3.26 -1.31 -13.22
C ILE A 99 3.71 -0.37 -14.34
N ASP A 100 5.00 -0.09 -14.45
CA ASP A 100 5.63 0.68 -15.52
C ASP A 100 5.55 -0.01 -16.90
N GLN A 101 5.17 -1.29 -16.96
CA GLN A 101 4.93 -2.01 -18.22
C GLN A 101 3.50 -1.83 -18.75
N ILE A 102 2.68 -1.01 -18.09
CA ILE A 102 1.30 -0.74 -18.47
C ILE A 102 1.20 0.68 -19.00
N ASP A 103 0.78 0.81 -20.26
CA ASP A 103 0.45 2.11 -20.85
C ASP A 103 -0.94 2.53 -20.37
N PHE A 104 -0.99 3.51 -19.47
CA PHE A 104 -2.22 4.09 -18.94
C PHE A 104 -2.71 5.28 -19.77
N ALA A 105 -4.02 5.47 -19.80
CA ALA A 105 -4.69 6.65 -20.30
C ALA A 105 -5.56 7.31 -19.22
N PRO A 106 -5.87 8.62 -19.31
CA PRO A 106 -6.66 9.33 -18.30
C PRO A 106 -8.01 8.67 -17.93
N GLY A 107 -8.65 7.96 -18.86
CA GLY A 107 -9.93 7.28 -18.64
C GLY A 107 -9.84 5.85 -18.12
N ASP A 108 -8.63 5.30 -17.97
CA ASP A 108 -8.44 3.92 -17.54
C ASP A 108 -8.89 3.72 -16.10
N ILE A 109 -9.59 2.61 -15.86
CA ILE A 109 -10.06 2.21 -14.53
C ILE A 109 -9.00 1.33 -13.85
N VAL A 110 -8.66 1.69 -12.61
CA VAL A 110 -7.76 0.89 -11.78
C VAL A 110 -8.45 0.53 -10.48
N ILE A 111 -8.48 -0.78 -10.20
CA ILE A 111 -8.98 -1.34 -8.94
C ILE A 111 -7.78 -1.76 -8.09
N ASP A 112 -7.70 -1.24 -6.87
CA ASP A 112 -6.59 -1.49 -5.93
C ASP A 112 -7.12 -2.13 -4.66
N CYS A 113 -6.96 -3.45 -4.55
CA CYS A 113 -7.32 -4.23 -3.37
C CYS A 113 -6.18 -4.20 -2.36
N GLY A 114 -6.48 -3.75 -1.13
CA GLY A 114 -5.48 -3.48 -0.10
C GLY A 114 -4.70 -2.21 -0.40
N ALA A 115 -5.43 -1.12 -0.65
CA ALA A 115 -4.81 0.14 -1.04
C ALA A 115 -3.97 0.78 0.09
N ASN A 116 -4.22 0.42 1.35
CA ASN A 116 -3.58 0.96 2.55
C ASN A 116 -3.64 2.50 2.55
N TYR A 117 -2.51 3.20 2.61
CA TYR A 117 -2.45 4.66 2.49
C TYR A 117 -2.63 5.20 1.06
N GLY A 118 -2.82 4.33 0.07
CA GLY A 118 -2.97 4.68 -1.35
C GLY A 118 -1.64 4.77 -2.09
N ASP A 119 -0.61 4.02 -1.70
CA ASP A 119 0.74 4.22 -2.25
C ASP A 119 0.83 4.03 -3.78
N LEU A 120 -0.02 3.19 -4.38
CA LEU A 120 -0.12 3.08 -5.84
C LEU A 120 -0.59 4.40 -6.49
N TRP A 121 -1.41 5.19 -5.78
CA TRP A 121 -1.87 6.51 -6.21
C TRP A 121 -0.72 7.51 -6.42
N LEU A 122 0.40 7.36 -5.70
CA LEU A 122 1.59 8.21 -5.91
C LEU A 122 2.09 8.17 -7.37
N TYR A 123 1.90 7.03 -8.04
CA TYR A 123 2.17 6.87 -9.47
C TYR A 123 0.96 7.27 -10.31
N LEU A 124 -0.19 6.67 -10.02
CA LEU A 124 -1.40 6.79 -10.85
C LEU A 124 -1.96 8.20 -10.94
N LYS A 125 -1.72 9.09 -9.96
CA LYS A 125 -2.18 10.48 -9.98
C LYS A 125 -1.69 11.31 -11.17
N THR A 126 -0.67 10.82 -11.87
CA THR A 126 -0.13 11.45 -13.09
C THR A 126 -0.51 10.71 -14.38
N GLN A 127 -1.22 9.58 -14.26
CA GLN A 127 -1.50 8.65 -15.36
C GLN A 127 -2.99 8.57 -15.69
N ILE A 128 -3.84 8.55 -14.65
CA ILE A 128 -5.29 8.40 -14.76
C ILE A 128 -6.03 9.54 -14.05
N ASN A 129 -7.30 9.73 -14.38
CA ASN A 129 -8.17 10.61 -13.62
C ASN A 129 -8.46 10.01 -12.23
N GLU A 130 -8.48 10.84 -11.21
CA GLU A 130 -8.66 10.37 -9.82
C GLU A 130 -9.99 9.65 -9.59
N ASN A 131 -11.06 10.03 -10.30
CA ASN A 131 -12.37 9.38 -10.21
C ASN A 131 -12.44 8.01 -10.88
N THR A 132 -11.40 7.57 -11.60
CA THR A 132 -11.29 6.20 -12.16
C THR A 132 -10.37 5.31 -11.33
N TYR A 133 -9.80 5.83 -10.24
CA TYR A 133 -9.12 5.04 -9.21
C TYR A 133 -10.13 4.53 -8.19
N ILE A 134 -10.18 3.22 -7.99
CA ILE A 134 -11.15 2.52 -7.14
C ILE A 134 -10.40 1.69 -6.09
N PRO A 135 -9.97 2.33 -4.99
CA PRO A 135 -9.28 1.63 -3.92
C PRO A 135 -10.26 0.96 -2.93
N PHE A 136 -9.86 -0.21 -2.45
CA PHE A 136 -10.51 -0.95 -1.37
C PHE A 136 -9.54 -1.09 -0.20
N GLU A 137 -9.93 -0.57 0.96
CA GLU A 137 -9.14 -0.64 2.18
C GLU A 137 -10.04 -0.94 3.39
N PRO A 138 -9.97 -2.14 3.98
CA PRO A 138 -10.79 -2.53 5.13
C PRO A 138 -10.35 -1.89 6.46
N GLY A 139 -9.09 -1.46 6.57
CA GLY A 139 -8.55 -0.81 7.77
C GLY A 139 -9.09 0.60 7.96
N ILE A 140 -9.69 0.88 9.11
CA ILE A 140 -10.34 2.17 9.39
C ILE A 140 -9.36 3.34 9.31
N GLU A 141 -8.18 3.18 9.91
CA GLU A 141 -7.16 4.22 9.99
C GLU A 141 -6.43 4.40 8.66
N GLU A 142 -6.18 3.30 7.94
CA GLU A 142 -5.59 3.29 6.60
C GLU A 142 -6.54 3.96 5.60
N TYR A 143 -7.82 3.59 5.63
CA TYR A 143 -8.87 4.19 4.82
C TYR A 143 -9.01 5.70 5.07
N LYS A 144 -8.84 6.16 6.33
CA LYS A 144 -8.85 7.58 6.68
C LYS A 144 -7.69 8.33 6.00
N ALA A 145 -6.48 7.78 6.02
CA ALA A 145 -5.33 8.35 5.32
C ALA A 145 -5.50 8.32 3.79
N LEU A 146 -5.96 7.20 3.23
CA LEU A 146 -6.30 7.05 1.81
C LEU A 146 -7.30 8.12 1.36
N SER A 147 -8.31 8.41 2.19
CA SER A 147 -9.33 9.43 1.90
C SER A 147 -8.76 10.84 1.78
N LEU A 148 -7.63 11.12 2.45
CA LEU A 148 -6.92 12.39 2.36
C LEU A 148 -5.95 12.41 1.17
N ASN A 149 -5.38 11.27 0.81
CA ASN A 149 -4.40 11.13 -0.28
C ASN A 149 -5.06 11.06 -1.67
N ALA A 150 -6.24 10.47 -1.77
CA ALA A 150 -7.04 10.34 -3.00
C ALA A 150 -8.50 10.79 -2.77
N PRO A 151 -8.75 12.07 -2.44
CA PRO A 151 -10.07 12.56 -2.05
C PRO A 151 -11.18 12.36 -3.10
N LYS A 152 -10.87 12.38 -4.41
CA LYS A 152 -11.86 12.24 -5.50
C LYS A 152 -12.00 10.82 -6.02
N SER A 153 -11.26 9.86 -5.46
CA SER A 153 -11.37 8.45 -5.82
C SER A 153 -12.69 7.83 -5.37
N LEU A 154 -13.09 6.76 -6.05
CA LEU A 154 -14.23 5.91 -5.64
C LEU A 154 -13.76 4.91 -4.58
N LYS A 155 -13.37 5.44 -3.42
CA LYS A 155 -12.81 4.70 -2.29
C LYS A 155 -13.87 3.92 -1.50
N ASN A 156 -13.50 2.73 -1.04
CA ASN A 156 -14.39 1.82 -0.33
C ASN A 156 -13.75 1.32 0.97
N ASN A 157 -14.42 1.52 2.11
CA ASN A 157 -13.99 1.00 3.41
C ASN A 157 -14.55 -0.41 3.65
N LEU A 158 -14.10 -1.35 2.81
CA LEU A 158 -14.50 -2.76 2.85
C LEU A 158 -13.42 -3.63 2.21
N GLY A 159 -13.40 -4.92 2.54
CA GLY A 159 -12.52 -5.90 1.91
C GLY A 159 -13.15 -6.52 0.65
N LEU A 160 -12.33 -6.99 -0.28
CA LEU A 160 -12.82 -7.88 -1.33
C LEU A 160 -12.79 -9.34 -0.86
N GLY A 161 -13.72 -10.16 -1.34
CA GLY A 161 -13.79 -11.57 -0.95
C GLY A 161 -14.80 -12.36 -1.78
N TYR A 162 -15.01 -13.63 -1.42
CA TYR A 162 -15.86 -14.55 -2.21
C TYR A 162 -17.37 -14.34 -2.01
N GLU A 163 -17.79 -13.59 -1.01
CA GLU A 163 -19.19 -13.37 -0.64
C GLU A 163 -19.40 -11.99 -0.02
N ASN A 164 -20.65 -11.53 0.00
CA ASN A 164 -21.02 -10.24 0.60
C ASN A 164 -21.45 -10.46 2.05
N ASN A 165 -20.56 -10.26 3.01
CA ASN A 165 -20.86 -10.40 4.44
C ASN A 165 -19.88 -9.65 5.35
N LYS A 166 -20.14 -9.67 6.66
CA LYS A 166 -19.18 -9.21 7.66
C LYS A 166 -18.27 -10.35 8.10
N LYS A 167 -16.95 -10.15 7.99
CA LYS A 167 -15.93 -11.11 8.46
C LYS A 167 -15.11 -10.52 9.58
N LYS A 168 -14.53 -11.40 10.40
CA LYS A 168 -13.51 -11.01 11.36
C LYS A 168 -12.30 -10.48 10.60
N PHE A 169 -11.80 -9.34 11.05
CA PHE A 169 -10.61 -8.69 10.54
C PHE A 169 -9.63 -8.51 11.70
N PHE A 170 -8.46 -9.12 11.57
CA PHE A 170 -7.44 -9.17 12.60
C PHE A 170 -6.51 -7.97 12.42
N VAL A 171 -6.68 -6.97 13.27
CA VAL A 171 -6.01 -5.68 13.15
C VAL A 171 -4.60 -5.77 13.73
N ASN A 172 -3.58 -5.33 12.99
CA ASN A 172 -2.22 -5.19 13.47
C ASN A 172 -1.81 -3.71 13.58
N ASN A 173 -1.92 -3.14 14.79
CA ASN A 173 -1.59 -1.73 15.01
C ASN A 173 -0.09 -1.42 14.95
N LYS A 174 0.80 -2.42 15.00
CA LYS A 174 2.25 -2.18 14.97
C LYS A 174 2.71 -1.87 13.55
N ASP A 175 2.35 -2.75 12.63
CA ASP A 175 2.88 -2.73 11.27
C ASP A 175 1.81 -2.41 10.22
N ALA A 176 0.52 -2.34 10.59
CA ALA A 176 -0.63 -2.14 9.69
C ALA A 176 -0.87 -3.26 8.66
N ASP A 177 -0.30 -4.44 8.91
CA ASP A 177 -0.49 -5.66 8.11
C ASP A 177 -1.68 -6.45 8.71
N SER A 178 -2.90 -5.98 8.42
CA SER A 178 -4.15 -6.54 8.96
C SER A 178 -4.79 -7.48 7.95
N SER A 179 -5.34 -8.61 8.40
CA SER A 179 -5.82 -9.66 7.48
C SER A 179 -7.19 -10.21 7.88
N PHE A 180 -7.91 -10.77 6.90
CA PHE A 180 -9.11 -11.58 7.12
C PHE A 180 -8.77 -13.03 7.53
N ILE A 181 -7.52 -13.46 7.33
CA ILE A 181 -7.00 -14.74 7.83
C ILE A 181 -6.23 -14.47 9.12
N GLN A 182 -6.49 -15.26 10.16
CA GLN A 182 -5.87 -15.05 11.47
C GLN A 182 -4.33 -15.19 11.40
N PRO A 183 -3.56 -14.11 11.66
CA PRO A 183 -2.10 -14.15 11.69
C PRO A 183 -1.59 -14.67 13.05
N SER A 184 -0.26 -14.83 13.17
CA SER A 184 0.39 -15.20 14.43
C SER A 184 0.34 -14.11 15.50
N GLU A 185 0.34 -12.84 15.08
CA GLU A 185 0.25 -11.68 15.96
C GLU A 185 -0.82 -10.72 15.44
N TYR A 186 -1.70 -10.27 16.33
CA TYR A 186 -2.68 -9.22 16.06
C TYR A 186 -2.93 -8.43 17.35
N SER A 187 -3.39 -7.19 17.21
CA SER A 187 -3.69 -6.26 18.31
C SER A 187 -5.17 -6.23 18.68
N ASP A 188 -6.06 -6.44 17.70
CA ASP A 188 -7.50 -6.39 17.92
C ASP A 188 -8.26 -7.24 16.87
N ILE A 189 -9.55 -7.46 17.08
CA ILE A 189 -10.46 -8.09 16.12
C ILE A 189 -11.68 -7.20 15.94
N ILE A 190 -11.88 -6.73 14.72
CA ILE A 190 -13.09 -6.00 14.31
C ILE A 190 -13.89 -6.82 13.29
N TYR A 191 -15.10 -6.36 12.97
CA TYR A 191 -15.89 -6.92 11.88
C TYR A 191 -15.97 -5.91 10.74
N VAL A 192 -15.44 -6.28 9.58
CA VAL A 192 -15.46 -5.46 8.37
C VAL A 192 -16.33 -6.13 7.33
N GLU A 193 -17.05 -5.32 6.56
CA GLU A 193 -17.77 -5.80 5.38
C GLU A 193 -16.79 -6.29 4.32
N THR A 194 -17.18 -7.37 3.66
CA THR A 194 -16.54 -7.89 2.47
C THR A 194 -17.53 -7.93 1.33
N MET A 195 -17.04 -7.78 0.11
CA MET A 195 -17.85 -7.77 -1.09
C MET A 195 -17.17 -8.54 -2.22
N ARG A 196 -17.95 -9.21 -3.06
CA ARG A 196 -17.48 -9.75 -4.33
C ARG A 196 -17.18 -8.62 -5.30
N LEU A 197 -16.06 -8.74 -6.00
CA LEU A 197 -15.67 -7.72 -6.98
C LEU A 197 -16.62 -7.71 -8.19
N ASP A 198 -17.12 -8.87 -8.63
CA ASP A 198 -18.09 -8.91 -9.73
C ASP A 198 -19.42 -8.22 -9.38
N ASP A 199 -19.89 -8.35 -8.15
CA ASP A 199 -21.07 -7.62 -7.66
C ASP A 199 -20.81 -6.11 -7.63
N PHE A 200 -19.66 -5.67 -7.13
CA PHE A 200 -19.30 -4.25 -7.10
C PHE A 200 -19.26 -3.64 -8.49
N VAL A 201 -18.62 -4.34 -9.44
CA VAL A 201 -18.51 -3.91 -10.84
C VAL A 201 -19.88 -3.80 -11.51
N LYS A 202 -20.76 -4.79 -11.31
CA LYS A 202 -22.14 -4.75 -11.82
C LYS A 202 -22.95 -3.60 -11.22
N GLN A 203 -22.90 -3.41 -9.90
CA GLN A 203 -23.67 -2.38 -9.20
C GLN A 203 -23.27 -0.96 -9.61
N ASN A 204 -21.97 -0.75 -9.90
CA ASN A 204 -21.45 0.56 -10.29
C ASN A 204 -21.35 0.76 -11.81
N ASN A 205 -21.83 -0.20 -12.63
CA ASN A 205 -21.73 -0.18 -14.09
C ASN A 205 -20.30 0.08 -14.59
N ILE A 206 -19.32 -0.56 -13.94
CA ILE A 206 -17.90 -0.43 -14.29
C ILE A 206 -17.64 -1.25 -15.56
N GLY A 207 -16.99 -0.63 -16.53
CA GLY A 207 -16.62 -1.26 -17.81
C GLY A 207 -15.29 -2.01 -17.73
N GLU A 208 -14.50 -1.93 -18.81
CA GLU A 208 -13.18 -2.55 -18.85
C GLU A 208 -12.25 -1.97 -17.78
N ILE A 209 -11.51 -2.86 -17.12
CA ILE A 209 -10.58 -2.53 -16.04
C ILE A 209 -9.17 -2.66 -16.58
N LYS A 210 -8.42 -1.57 -16.56
CA LYS A 210 -7.04 -1.56 -17.05
C LYS A 210 -6.13 -2.37 -16.14
N LEU A 211 -6.25 -2.18 -14.83
CA LEU A 211 -5.44 -2.86 -13.84
C LEU A 211 -6.30 -3.25 -12.63
N PHE A 212 -6.18 -4.51 -12.22
CA PHE A 212 -6.57 -4.96 -10.89
C PHE A 212 -5.31 -5.35 -10.09
N LYS A 213 -4.96 -4.56 -9.07
CA LYS A 213 -3.94 -4.93 -8.08
C LYS A 213 -4.61 -5.70 -6.94
N CYS A 214 -4.06 -6.86 -6.60
CA CYS A 214 -4.49 -7.69 -5.48
C CYS A 214 -3.34 -7.88 -4.48
N GLU A 215 -3.44 -7.23 -3.32
CA GLU A 215 -2.59 -7.40 -2.13
C GLU A 215 -3.54 -7.49 -0.94
N ALA A 216 -3.82 -8.69 -0.44
CA ALA A 216 -4.89 -8.92 0.53
C ALA A 216 -4.41 -9.61 1.80
N GLU A 217 -3.10 -9.49 2.09
CA GLU A 217 -2.45 -10.01 3.31
C GLU A 217 -2.75 -11.51 3.49
N GLY A 218 -2.63 -12.27 2.40
CA GLY A 218 -2.87 -13.70 2.36
C GLY A 218 -4.31 -14.12 2.07
N PHE A 219 -5.25 -13.19 1.88
CA PHE A 219 -6.66 -13.46 1.52
C PHE A 219 -6.92 -13.46 0.01
N GLU A 220 -5.87 -13.49 -0.82
CA GLU A 220 -5.98 -13.40 -2.27
C GLU A 220 -6.84 -14.52 -2.90
N PRO A 221 -6.75 -15.81 -2.49
CA PRO A 221 -7.62 -16.85 -3.04
C PRO A 221 -9.11 -16.52 -2.95
N GLU A 222 -9.55 -15.97 -1.81
CA GLU A 222 -10.93 -15.57 -1.59
C GLU A 222 -11.31 -14.33 -2.41
N VAL A 223 -10.40 -13.36 -2.54
CA VAL A 223 -10.59 -12.22 -3.44
C VAL A 223 -10.80 -12.70 -4.89
N PHE A 224 -9.94 -13.58 -5.39
CA PHE A 224 -10.03 -14.11 -6.75
C PHE A 224 -11.31 -14.92 -7.00
N ASN A 225 -11.79 -15.68 -6.02
CA ASN A 225 -13.10 -16.33 -6.07
C ASN A 225 -14.28 -15.33 -6.15
N GLY A 226 -14.07 -14.11 -5.65
CA GLY A 226 -14.98 -12.96 -5.75
C GLY A 226 -14.86 -12.15 -7.05
N VAL A 227 -13.78 -12.29 -7.81
CA VAL A 227 -13.63 -11.67 -9.14
C VAL A 227 -14.61 -12.29 -10.12
N GLY A 228 -14.83 -13.61 -10.03
CA GLY A 228 -15.89 -14.30 -10.77
C GLY A 228 -15.87 -14.03 -12.27
N SER A 229 -17.04 -13.65 -12.82
CA SER A 229 -17.26 -13.52 -14.26
C SER A 229 -16.59 -12.30 -14.92
N ILE A 230 -16.04 -11.36 -14.16
CA ILE A 230 -15.48 -10.12 -14.73
C ILE A 230 -14.01 -10.24 -15.12
N LEU A 231 -13.38 -11.39 -14.90
CA LEU A 231 -11.96 -11.60 -15.16
C LEU A 231 -11.57 -11.29 -16.63
N ASP A 232 -12.46 -11.60 -17.58
CA ASP A 232 -12.31 -11.29 -19.02
C ASP A 232 -12.36 -9.80 -19.36
N GLN A 233 -12.79 -8.95 -18.43
CA GLN A 233 -12.87 -7.50 -18.55
C GLN A 233 -11.61 -6.81 -18.02
N ILE A 234 -10.70 -7.56 -17.41
CA ILE A 234 -9.47 -7.04 -16.81
C ILE A 234 -8.31 -7.24 -17.78
N HIS A 235 -7.62 -6.15 -18.12
CA HIS A 235 -6.47 -6.17 -19.03
C HIS A 235 -5.22 -6.71 -18.33
N TYR A 236 -4.93 -6.17 -17.14
CA TYR A 236 -3.77 -6.54 -16.34
C TYR A 236 -4.16 -6.85 -14.90
N ILE A 237 -3.49 -7.85 -14.32
CA ILE A 237 -3.62 -8.20 -12.91
C ILE A 237 -2.22 -8.18 -12.29
N ALA A 238 -2.02 -7.35 -11.27
CA ALA A 238 -0.83 -7.36 -10.44
C ALA A 238 -1.15 -8.08 -9.13
N VAL A 239 -0.38 -9.12 -8.79
CA VAL A 239 -0.62 -9.95 -7.61
C VAL A 239 0.53 -9.77 -6.63
N ASP A 240 0.20 -9.62 -5.36
CA ASP A 240 1.06 -10.03 -4.25
C ASP A 240 0.60 -11.38 -3.73
N GLY A 241 1.48 -12.37 -3.75
CA GLY A 241 1.20 -13.72 -3.25
C GLY A 241 2.23 -14.19 -2.23
N GLY A 242 2.88 -13.24 -1.54
CA GLY A 242 3.91 -13.52 -0.54
C GLY A 242 3.46 -14.43 0.61
N TYR A 243 4.41 -14.77 1.48
CA TYR A 243 4.21 -15.66 2.63
C TYR A 243 3.49 -14.95 3.80
N GLU A 244 2.22 -14.60 3.58
CA GLU A 244 1.41 -13.77 4.49
C GLU A 244 0.20 -14.53 5.04
N ARG A 245 -0.20 -15.64 4.39
CA ARG A 245 -1.44 -16.32 4.71
C ARG A 245 -1.39 -17.04 6.05
N GLY A 246 -2.05 -16.41 7.03
CA GLY A 246 -2.38 -16.95 8.33
C GLY A 246 -1.19 -17.31 9.20
N PHE A 247 -1.45 -18.07 10.27
CA PHE A 247 -0.44 -18.44 11.27
C PHE A 247 0.82 -19.11 10.66
N LYS A 248 0.65 -19.92 9.62
CA LYS A 248 1.75 -20.65 8.98
C LYS A 248 2.53 -19.81 7.98
N LYS A 249 2.08 -18.59 7.67
CA LYS A 249 2.67 -17.73 6.63
C LYS A 249 2.78 -18.49 5.31
N GLU A 250 1.68 -19.08 4.86
CA GLU A 250 1.65 -19.77 3.57
C GLU A 250 1.71 -18.74 2.44
N GLU A 251 2.38 -19.09 1.34
CA GLU A 251 2.29 -18.29 0.12
C GLU A 251 0.94 -18.52 -0.55
N THR A 252 0.47 -17.50 -1.26
CA THR A 252 -0.71 -17.65 -2.12
C THR A 252 -0.31 -17.70 -3.60
N PHE A 253 0.86 -17.15 -3.96
CA PHE A 253 1.33 -16.91 -5.33
C PHE A 253 1.10 -18.08 -6.32
N SER A 254 1.39 -19.30 -5.90
CA SER A 254 1.23 -20.51 -6.72
C SER A 254 -0.23 -20.76 -7.08
N HIS A 255 -1.15 -20.52 -6.15
CA HIS A 255 -2.59 -20.61 -6.38
C HIS A 255 -3.06 -19.58 -7.41
N GLN A 256 -2.71 -18.29 -7.22
CA GLN A 256 -3.13 -17.25 -8.18
C GLN A 256 -2.51 -17.46 -9.55
N THR A 257 -1.24 -17.84 -9.61
CA THR A 257 -0.55 -18.08 -10.90
C THR A 257 -1.25 -19.18 -11.69
N ASN A 258 -1.54 -20.32 -11.06
CA ASN A 258 -2.25 -21.42 -11.73
C ASN A 258 -3.65 -21.00 -12.19
N LEU A 259 -4.39 -20.28 -11.34
CA LEU A 259 -5.71 -19.76 -11.67
C LEU A 259 -5.64 -18.83 -12.89
N LEU A 260 -4.80 -17.81 -12.86
CA LEU A 260 -4.70 -16.79 -13.91
C LEU A 260 -4.25 -17.40 -15.24
N ILE A 261 -3.28 -18.32 -15.23
CA ILE A 261 -2.86 -19.02 -16.45
C ILE A 261 -4.01 -19.84 -17.04
N ALA A 262 -4.75 -20.57 -16.19
CA ALA A 262 -5.90 -21.36 -16.63
C ALA A 262 -7.03 -20.48 -17.21
N GLN A 263 -7.15 -19.24 -16.74
CA GLN A 263 -8.14 -18.27 -17.19
C GLN A 263 -7.63 -17.37 -18.33
N GLY A 264 -6.59 -17.78 -19.07
CA GLY A 264 -6.17 -17.08 -20.27
C GLY A 264 -5.29 -15.85 -20.04
N PHE A 265 -4.67 -15.70 -18.87
CA PHE A 265 -3.63 -14.71 -18.65
C PHE A 265 -2.25 -15.29 -18.98
N SER A 266 -1.31 -14.43 -19.35
CA SER A 266 0.12 -14.72 -19.40
C SER A 266 0.85 -13.88 -18.37
N MET A 267 1.76 -14.50 -17.62
CA MET A 267 2.68 -13.77 -16.75
C MET A 267 3.64 -12.95 -17.62
N VAL A 268 3.70 -11.65 -17.35
CA VAL A 268 4.55 -10.68 -18.05
C VAL A 268 5.90 -10.58 -17.35
N ALA A 269 5.88 -10.43 -16.02
CA ALA A 269 7.07 -10.28 -15.20
C ALA A 269 6.81 -10.78 -13.77
N ILE A 270 7.89 -11.14 -13.07
CA ILE A 270 7.85 -11.72 -11.73
C ILE A 270 8.99 -11.19 -10.86
N ASN A 271 8.66 -10.86 -9.63
CA ASN A 271 9.58 -10.59 -8.55
C ASN A 271 9.54 -11.77 -7.57
N PHE A 272 10.48 -12.70 -7.75
CA PHE A 272 10.57 -13.92 -6.92
C PHE A 272 10.80 -13.64 -5.44
N GLN A 273 11.49 -12.54 -5.10
CA GLN A 273 11.80 -12.23 -3.71
C GLN A 273 10.56 -11.84 -2.91
N LEU A 274 9.65 -11.10 -3.55
CA LEU A 274 8.42 -10.62 -2.92
C LEU A 274 7.22 -11.52 -3.19
N GLY A 275 7.32 -12.48 -4.11
CA GLY A 275 6.16 -13.25 -4.55
C GLY A 275 5.15 -12.38 -5.30
N ARG A 276 5.64 -11.40 -6.07
CA ARG A 276 4.80 -10.46 -6.84
C ARG A 276 4.94 -10.72 -8.33
N ALA A 277 3.85 -10.56 -9.09
CA ALA A 277 3.92 -10.67 -10.54
C ALA A 277 2.86 -9.81 -11.23
N LEU A 278 3.17 -9.45 -12.48
CA LEU A 278 2.24 -8.84 -13.41
C LEU A 278 1.78 -9.88 -14.42
N PHE A 279 0.47 -9.94 -14.62
CA PHE A 279 -0.18 -10.78 -15.62
C PHE A 279 -0.94 -9.90 -16.61
N ARG A 280 -0.96 -10.31 -17.88
CA ARG A 280 -1.74 -9.68 -18.95
C ARG A 280 -2.74 -10.69 -19.51
N ASN A 281 -3.97 -10.26 -19.68
CA ASN A 281 -5.02 -11.06 -20.30
C ASN A 281 -4.73 -11.20 -21.80
N LYS A 282 -4.70 -12.44 -22.30
CA LYS A 282 -4.37 -12.74 -23.71
C LYS A 282 -5.37 -12.16 -24.71
N LYS A 283 -6.57 -11.78 -24.26
CA LYS A 283 -7.59 -11.10 -25.08
C LYS A 283 -7.15 -9.71 -25.55
N TYR A 284 -6.24 -9.06 -24.83
CA TYR A 284 -5.79 -7.69 -25.09
C TYR A 284 -4.32 -7.64 -25.54
N ILE A 285 -3.79 -8.73 -26.10
CA ILE A 285 -2.42 -8.81 -26.67
C ILE A 285 -2.44 -8.43 -28.14
#